data_AF-A0A5S3N613-F1
#
_entry.id   AF-A0A5S3N613-F1
#
_cell.length_a   1.000
_cell.length_b   1.000
_cell.length_c   1.000
_cell.angle_alpha   90.00
_cell.angle_beta   90.00
_cell.angle_gamma   90.00
#
_symmetry.space_group_name_H-M   'P 1'
#
loop_
_entity.id
_entity.type
_entity.pdbx_description
1 polymer ?
#
loop_
_entity_poly.entity_id
_entity_poly.type
_entity_poly.pdbx_seq_one_letter_code
_entity_poly.pdbx_strand_id
1 'polypeptide(L)' 'MIASNIFRWIGSLFTDFLFIPFDMLRKGDFNWWSSNIINWLFLVVLLVLFAYWMKESRKFLKEGTEDRA' A
#
# COMPACT_ATOMS: atom_id res chain seq x y z
N MET A 1 22.51 29.37 -1.28
CA MET A 1 21.33 28.75 -1.94
C MET A 1 21.40 27.22 -1.85
N ILE A 2 21.41 26.65 -0.65
CA ILE A 2 21.45 25.18 -0.44
C ILE A 2 20.04 24.61 -0.29
N ALA A 3 19.14 25.34 0.40
CA ALA A 3 17.74 24.96 0.55
C ALA A 3 17.04 24.73 -0.80
N SER A 4 17.22 25.63 -1.77
CA SER A 4 16.68 25.48 -3.12
C SER A 4 17.20 24.23 -3.85
N ASN A 5 18.41 23.76 -3.54
CA ASN A 5 18.94 22.52 -4.12
C ASN A 5 18.30 21.29 -3.51
N ILE A 6 18.14 21.23 -2.18
CA ILE A 6 17.47 20.09 -1.52
C ILE A 6 16.05 19.91 -2.05
N PHE A 7 15.27 20.98 -2.17
CA PHE A 7 13.91 20.90 -2.72
C PHE A 7 13.88 20.47 -4.20
N ARG A 8 14.88 20.85 -5.00
CA ARG A 8 15.02 20.36 -6.40
C ARG A 8 15.35 18.87 -6.46
N TRP A 9 16.25 18.39 -5.59
CA TRP A 9 16.59 16.97 -5.50
C TRP A 9 15.42 16.11 -5.02
N ILE A 10 14.65 16.61 -4.04
CA ILE A 10 13.41 15.97 -3.63
C ILE A 10 12.43 15.94 -4.81
N GLY A 11 12.25 17.07 -5.50
CA GLY A 11 11.44 17.15 -6.71
C GLY A 11 11.80 16.07 -7.72
N SER A 12 13.05 16.00 -8.15
CA SER A 12 13.52 15.02 -9.14
C SER A 12 13.42 13.57 -8.65
N LEU A 13 13.69 13.30 -7.37
CA LEU A 13 13.51 11.96 -6.80
C LEU A 13 12.05 11.49 -6.95
N PHE A 14 11.08 12.36 -6.69
CA PHE A 14 9.68 12.01 -6.83
C PHE A 14 9.24 11.98 -8.30
N THR A 15 9.45 13.05 -9.07
CA THR A 15 8.90 13.16 -10.43
C THR A 15 9.64 12.31 -11.44
N ASP A 16 10.97 12.25 -11.34
CA ASP A 16 11.81 11.65 -12.37
C ASP A 16 12.13 10.19 -12.06
N PHE A 17 11.85 9.71 -10.84
CA PHE A 17 12.10 8.33 -10.43
C PHE A 17 10.88 7.66 -9.80
N LEU A 18 10.43 8.10 -8.62
CA LEU A 18 9.38 7.39 -7.88
C LEU A 18 8.01 7.41 -8.57
N PHE A 19 7.72 8.45 -9.35
CA PHE A 19 6.43 8.62 -10.03
C PHE A 19 6.36 8.00 -11.41
N ILE A 20 7.47 7.49 -11.98
CA ILE A 20 7.46 6.76 -13.25
C ILE A 20 6.32 5.73 -13.34
N PRO A 21 6.14 4.79 -12.38
CA PRO A 21 5.05 3.82 -12.46
C PRO A 21 3.65 4.46 -12.40
N PHE A 22 3.49 5.53 -11.62
CA PHE A 22 2.22 6.25 -11.53
C PHE A 22 1.90 7.03 -12.81
N ASP A 23 2.93 7.59 -13.46
CA ASP A 23 2.83 8.27 -14.74
C ASP A 23 2.48 7.30 -15.86
N MET A 24 3.05 6.08 -15.82
CA MET A 24 2.65 4.99 -16.71
C MET A 24 1.18 4.63 -16.52
N LEU A 25 0.72 4.42 -15.28
CA LEU A 25 -0.69 4.13 -14.97
C LEU A 25 -1.63 5.25 -15.40
N ARG A 26 -1.21 6.51 -15.27
CA ARG A 26 -1.99 7.69 -15.66
C ARG A 26 -2.11 7.83 -17.18
N LYS A 27 -1.02 7.58 -17.91
CA LYS A 27 -0.94 7.83 -19.37
C LYS A 27 -1.28 6.61 -20.21
N GLY A 28 -1.26 5.41 -19.63
CA GLY A 28 -1.55 4.17 -20.33
C GLY A 28 -3.05 3.95 -20.52
N ASP A 29 -3.42 3.48 -21.72
CA ASP A 29 -4.79 3.06 -22.04
C ASP A 29 -5.00 1.60 -21.60
N PHE A 30 -5.03 1.39 -20.29
CA PHE A 30 -5.18 0.06 -19.69
C PHE A 30 -6.66 -0.30 -19.50
N ASN A 31 -6.97 -1.60 -19.57
CA ASN A 31 -8.30 -2.08 -19.22
C ASN A 31 -8.60 -1.82 -17.72
N TRP A 32 -9.88 -1.90 -17.36
CA TRP A 32 -10.35 -1.61 -16.00
C TRP A 32 -9.62 -2.39 -14.89
N TRP A 33 -9.26 -3.66 -15.12
CA TRP A 33 -8.56 -4.47 -14.15
C TRP A 33 -7.14 -3.98 -13.91
N SER A 34 -6.40 -3.73 -14.99
CA SER A 34 -5.02 -3.24 -14.95
C SER A 34 -4.92 -1.83 -14.38
N SER A 35 -5.85 -0.93 -14.71
CA SER A 35 -5.92 0.42 -14.14
C SER A 35 -6.13 0.43 -12.62
N ASN A 36 -6.70 -0.65 -12.07
CA ASN A 36 -6.99 -0.78 -10.63
C ASN A 36 -5.99 -1.67 -9.88
N ILE A 37 -4.83 -2.01 -10.45
CA ILE A 37 -3.89 -2.96 -9.85
C ILE A 37 -3.44 -2.61 -8.42
N ILE A 38 -3.28 -1.31 -8.12
CA ILE A 38 -2.92 -0.82 -6.78
C ILE A 38 -4.07 -1.09 -5.78
N ASN A 39 -5.32 -0.90 -6.21
CA ASN A 39 -6.49 -1.18 -5.37
C ASN A 39 -6.58 -2.69 -5.06
N TRP A 40 -6.33 -3.54 -6.07
CA TRP A 40 -6.26 -4.98 -5.88
C TRP A 40 -5.16 -5.39 -4.91
N LEU A 41 -3.97 -4.77 -5.00
CA LEU A 41 -2.88 -5.01 -4.06
C LEU A 41 -3.29 -4.68 -2.62
N PHE A 42 -3.90 -3.51 -2.39
CA PHE A 42 -4.40 -3.15 -1.05
C PHE A 42 -5.49 -4.10 -0.55
N LEU A 43 -6.38 -4.55 -1.43
CA LEU A 43 -7.40 -5.53 -1.07
C LEU A 43 -6.76 -6.85 -0.63
N VAL A 44 -5.74 -7.34 -1.35
CA VAL A 44 -5.01 -8.55 -0.96
C VAL A 44 -4.34 -8.38 0.40
N VAL A 45 -3.65 -7.26 0.64
CA VAL A 45 -3.03 -6.96 1.94
C VAL A 45 -4.08 -6.96 3.05
N LEU A 46 -5.22 -6.30 2.83
CA LEU A 46 -6.33 -6.28 3.79
C LEU A 46 -6.83 -7.70 4.10
N LEU A 47 -7.05 -8.52 3.07
CA LEU A 47 -7.53 -9.89 3.24
C LEU A 47 -6.53 -10.77 4.01
N VAL A 48 -5.22 -10.62 3.76
CA VAL A 48 -4.17 -11.35 4.48
C VAL A 48 -4.13 -10.94 5.95
N LEU A 49 -4.13 -9.64 6.24
CA LEU A 49 -4.15 -9.13 7.62
C LEU A 49 -5.43 -9.53 8.35
N PHE A 50 -6.57 -9.47 7.67
CA PHE A 50 -7.85 -9.91 8.22
C PHE A 50 -7.85 -11.42 8.52
N ALA A 51 -7.34 -12.24 7.61
CA ALA A 51 -7.23 -13.68 7.84
C ALA A 51 -6.28 -14.00 9.01
N TYR A 52 -5.15 -13.29 9.12
CA TYR A 52 -4.25 -13.39 10.26
C TYR A 52 -4.96 -13.01 11.57
N TRP A 53 -5.66 -11.87 11.59
CA TRP A 53 -6.39 -11.40 12.75
C TRP A 53 -7.44 -12.40 13.21
N MET A 54 -8.28 -12.88 12.29
CA MET A 54 -9.32 -13.87 12.59
C MET A 54 -8.74 -15.19 13.11
N LYS A 55 -7.58 -15.61 12.60
CA LYS A 55 -6.86 -16.78 13.11
C LYS A 55 -6.42 -16.58 14.55
N GLU A 56 -5.83 -15.42 14.87
CA GLU A 56 -5.35 -15.13 16.23
C GLU A 56 -6.50 -14.96 17.22
N SER A 57 -7.59 -14.28 16.84
CA SER A 57 -8.80 -14.18 17.66
C SER A 57 -9.36 -15.57 18.02
N ARG A 58 -9.46 -16.48 17.04
CA ARG A 58 -9.92 -17.86 17.30
C ARG A 58 -8.98 -18.65 18.20
N LYS A 59 -7.68 -18.36 18.17
CA LYS A 59 -6.70 -19.02 19.04
C LYS A 59 -6.91 -18.56 20.49
N PHE A 60 -7.01 -17.27 20.74
CA PHE A 60 -7.26 -16.74 22.10
C PHE A 60 -8.58 -17.25 22.68
N LEU A 61 -9.65 -17.30 21.87
CA LEU A 61 -10.93 -17.86 22.29
C LEU A 61 -10.81 -19.31 22.78
N LYS A 62 -10.02 -20.13 22.09
CA LYS A 62 -9.80 -21.54 22.44
C LYS A 62 -8.91 -21.71 23.67
N GLU A 63 -7.91 -20.86 23.82
CA GLU A 63 -6.96 -20.89 24.94
C GLU A 63 -7.54 -20.23 26.21
N GLY A 64 -8.65 -19.50 26.09
CA GLY A 64 -9.26 -18.76 27.20
C GLY A 64 -8.42 -17.56 27.66
N THR A 65 -7.46 -17.13 26.83
CA THR A 65 -6.51 -16.03 27.08
C THR A 65 -6.96 -14.70 26.49
N GLU A 66 -8.21 -14.63 25.98
CA GLU A 66 -8.80 -13.37 25.54
C GLU A 66 -8.82 -12.37 26.69
N ASP A 67 -8.39 -11.15 26.40
CA ASP A 67 -8.52 -10.03 27.33
C ASP A 67 -10.00 -9.75 27.56
N ARG A 68 -10.42 -9.86 28.82
CA ARG A 68 -11.79 -9.59 29.26
C ARG A 68 -11.74 -8.31 30.07
N ALA A 69 -12.00 -7.19 29.40
CA ALA A 69 -12.28 -5.92 30.07
C ALA A 69 -13.53 -6.04 30.96
#